data_AF-A0AAV6ZWV9-F1
#
_entry.id   AF-A0AAV6ZWV9-F1
#
_cell.length_a   1.000
_cell.length_b   1.000
_cell.length_c   1.000
_cell.angle_alpha   90.00
_cell.angle_beta   90.00
_cell.angle_gamma   90.00
#
_symmetry.space_group_name_H-M   'P 1'
#
loop_
_entity.id
_entity.type
_entity.pdbx_description
1 polymer ?
#
loop_
_entity_poly.entity_id
_entity_poly.type
_entity_poly.pdbx_seq_one_letter_code
_entity_poly.pdbx_strand_id
1 'polypeptide(L)'
;MFLYCRIPQSIKGSIFCYGIAEGGEKEWEFAWNYHNNSDSEDHWELAFLKQGLSCTREPWLLYRYLKNSMEGESHNMLDVLLHMLKNDIGRHIAWDFLKEKWHELNDK
;
A
#
# COMPACT_ATOMS: atom_id res chain seq x y z
N MET A 1 12.87 -3.87 18.20
CA MET A 1 14.32 -3.80 17.98
C MET A 1 14.57 -3.57 16.49
N PHE A 2 14.43 -2.32 16.01
CA PHE A 2 14.74 -1.91 14.63
C PHE A 2 15.36 -0.50 14.56
N LEU A 3 15.75 0.08 15.70
CA LEU A 3 16.00 1.53 15.80
C LEU A 3 17.42 2.01 15.43
N TYR A 4 18.28 1.19 14.80
CA TYR A 4 19.65 1.63 14.45
C TYR A 4 20.21 1.16 13.09
N CYS A 5 19.40 0.58 12.21
CA CYS A 5 19.85 0.27 10.85
C CYS A 5 19.22 1.25 9.85
N ARG A 6 20.00 2.24 9.39
CA ARG A 6 19.57 3.12 8.30
C ARG A 6 19.56 2.32 7.01
N ILE A 7 18.37 1.93 6.55
CA ILE A 7 18.20 1.17 5.32
C ILE A 7 18.62 2.04 4.12
N PRO A 8 19.53 1.57 3.25
CA PRO A 8 19.90 2.28 2.03
C PRO A 8 18.68 2.53 1.12
N GLN A 9 18.60 3.74 0.57
CA GLN A 9 17.46 4.18 -0.23
C GLN A 9 17.11 3.25 -1.40
N SER A 10 18.13 2.69 -2.04
CA SER A 10 18.00 1.80 -3.19
C SER A 10 17.32 0.46 -2.90
N ILE A 11 17.30 0.02 -1.63
CA ILE A 11 16.72 -1.27 -1.22
C ILE A 11 15.51 -1.14 -0.30
N LYS A 12 15.17 0.10 0.13
CA LYS A 12 14.03 0.37 1.02
C LYS A 12 12.72 -0.21 0.48
N GLY A 13 12.41 0.06 -0.79
CA GLY A 13 11.19 -0.45 -1.43
C GLY A 13 11.09 -1.98 -1.37
N SER A 14 12.17 -2.69 -1.66
CA SER A 14 12.21 -4.15 -1.56
C SER A 14 12.00 -4.62 -0.13
N ILE A 15 12.68 -4.01 0.85
CA ILE A 15 12.56 -4.41 2.26
C ILE A 15 11.13 -4.21 2.77
N PHE A 16 10.48 -3.09 2.46
CA PHE A 16 9.09 -2.87 2.86
C PHE A 16 8.14 -3.84 2.18
N CYS A 17 8.29 -4.07 0.88
CA CYS A 17 7.45 -5.01 0.14
C CYS A 17 7.57 -6.44 0.67
N TYR A 18 8.79 -6.97 0.80
CA TYR A 18 9.00 -8.33 1.32
C TYR A 18 8.63 -8.45 2.81
N GLY A 19 8.92 -7.44 3.62
CA GLY A 19 8.54 -7.44 5.04
C GLY A 19 7.03 -7.51 5.24
N ILE A 20 6.25 -6.84 4.39
CA ILE A 20 4.79 -6.88 4.42
C ILE A 20 4.23 -8.16 3.77
N ALA A 21 4.86 -8.65 2.70
CA ALA A 21 4.42 -9.85 1.99
C ALA A 21 4.60 -11.14 2.81
N GLU A 22 5.69 -11.22 3.58
CA GLU A 22 5.99 -12.36 4.47
C GLU A 22 5.45 -12.14 5.89
N GLY A 23 5.06 -10.91 6.23
CA GLY A 23 4.39 -10.57 7.48
C GLY A 23 2.89 -10.81 7.45
N GLY A 24 2.22 -10.52 8.56
CA GLY A 24 0.77 -10.59 8.68
C GLY A 24 0.13 -9.22 8.93
N GLU A 25 -1.08 -9.24 9.48
CA GLU A 25 -1.82 -8.04 9.90
C GLU A 25 -0.98 -7.12 10.78
N LYS A 26 -0.20 -7.67 11.71
CA LYS A 26 0.60 -6.88 12.65
C LYS A 26 1.64 -6.02 11.94
N GLU A 27 2.39 -6.58 11.01
CA GLU A 27 3.41 -5.86 10.23
C GLU A 27 2.74 -4.85 9.29
N TRP A 28 1.60 -5.21 8.72
CA TRP A 28 0.80 -4.31 7.88
C TRP A 28 0.27 -3.11 8.65
N GLU A 29 -0.34 -3.33 9.82
CA GLU A 29 -0.84 -2.28 10.72
C GLU A 29 0.29 -1.38 11.19
N PHE A 30 1.45 -1.95 11.50
CA PHE A 30 2.62 -1.15 11.85
C PHE A 30 2.98 -0.18 10.71
N ALA A 31 3.10 -0.67 9.48
CA ALA A 31 3.42 0.16 8.32
C ALA A 31 2.32 1.18 8.00
N TRP A 32 1.05 0.79 8.12
CA TRP A 32 -0.11 1.65 7.90
C TRP A 32 -0.14 2.82 8.89
N ASN A 33 0.02 2.51 10.17
CA ASN A 33 0.04 3.51 11.23
C ASN A 33 1.28 4.39 11.14
N TYR A 34 2.44 3.83 10.78
CA TYR A 34 3.62 4.64 10.54
C TYR A 34 3.39 5.61 9.37
N HIS A 35 2.84 5.15 8.25
CA HIS A 35 2.56 6.01 7.09
C HIS A 35 1.62 7.18 7.43
N ASN A 36 0.56 6.92 8.20
CA ASN A 36 -0.47 7.93 8.51
C ASN A 36 -0.08 8.91 9.62
N ASN A 37 0.83 8.54 10.51
CA ASN A 37 1.23 9.37 11.66
C ASN A 37 2.64 9.97 11.52
N SER A 38 3.34 9.69 10.42
CA SER A 38 4.71 10.13 10.25
C SER A 38 4.78 11.50 9.57
N ASP A 39 5.41 12.45 10.25
CA ASP A 39 5.89 13.71 9.67
C ASP A 39 7.28 13.53 9.03
N SER A 40 7.60 12.33 8.53
CA SER A 40 8.92 12.05 7.95
C SER A 40 9.22 13.03 6.82
N GLU A 41 10.32 13.77 6.96
CA GLU A 41 10.89 14.61 5.90
C GLU A 41 11.38 13.76 4.72
N ASP A 42 11.49 12.43 4.88
CA ASP A 42 11.82 11.46 3.83
C ASP A 42 10.53 11.07 3.04
N HIS A 43 10.05 11.95 2.14
CA HIS A 43 9.03 11.67 1.12
C HIS A 43 9.10 10.28 0.44
N TRP A 44 10.30 9.81 0.14
CA TRP A 44 10.61 8.54 -0.48
C TRP A 44 10.27 7.36 0.44
N GLU A 45 10.49 7.48 1.75
CA GLU A 45 10.09 6.48 2.75
C GLU A 45 8.58 6.28 2.76
N LEU A 46 7.80 7.38 2.76
CA LEU A 46 6.35 7.31 2.68
C LEU A 46 5.87 6.71 1.36
N ALA A 47 6.52 7.04 0.24
CA ALA A 47 6.21 6.44 -1.07
C ALA A 47 6.48 4.92 -1.09
N PHE A 48 7.61 4.48 -0.53
CA PHE A 48 7.92 3.06 -0.43
C PHE A 48 7.01 2.31 0.53
N LEU A 49 6.51 2.96 1.59
CA LEU A 49 5.52 2.37 2.49
C LEU A 49 4.17 2.17 1.78
N LYS A 50 3.69 3.16 1.01
CA LYS A 50 2.49 3.01 0.17
C LYS A 50 2.63 1.80 -0.77
N GLN A 51 3.78 1.69 -1.44
CA GLN A 51 4.07 0.53 -2.28
C GLN A 51 4.09 -0.76 -1.45
N GLY A 52 4.78 -0.79 -0.31
CA GLY A 52 4.91 -1.97 0.54
C GLY A 52 3.58 -2.50 1.07
N LEU A 53 2.66 -1.63 1.45
CA LEU A 53 1.31 -1.99 1.91
C LEU A 53 0.51 -2.79 0.87
N SER A 54 0.75 -2.54 -0.42
CA SER A 54 0.14 -3.31 -1.52
C SER A 54 0.75 -4.70 -1.74
N CYS A 55 1.88 -5.01 -1.11
CA CYS A 55 2.57 -6.29 -1.25
C CYS A 55 2.06 -7.39 -0.31
N THR A 56 1.13 -7.08 0.60
CA THR A 56 0.58 -8.10 1.52
C THR A 56 -0.08 -9.24 0.74
N ARG A 57 0.01 -10.44 1.30
CA ARG A 57 -0.66 -11.64 0.78
C ARG A 57 -2.05 -11.86 1.36
N GLU A 58 -2.47 -11.03 2.32
CA GLU A 58 -3.78 -11.10 2.97
C GLU A 58 -4.85 -10.37 2.12
N PRO A 59 -5.80 -11.08 1.50
CA PRO A 59 -6.77 -10.48 0.56
C PRO A 59 -7.63 -9.39 1.21
N TRP A 60 -8.01 -9.57 2.47
CA TRP A 60 -8.88 -8.65 3.19
C TRP A 60 -8.17 -7.33 3.54
N LEU A 61 -6.84 -7.35 3.74
CA LEU A 61 -6.02 -6.14 3.93
C LEU A 61 -5.89 -5.36 2.62
N LEU A 62 -5.71 -6.06 1.49
CA LEU A 62 -5.72 -5.44 0.16
C LEU A 62 -7.06 -4.75 -0.13
N TYR A 63 -8.18 -5.41 0.17
CA TYR A 63 -9.51 -4.81 0.02
C TYR A 63 -9.70 -3.58 0.92
N ARG A 64 -9.30 -3.67 2.19
CA ARG A 64 -9.31 -2.53 3.11
C ARG A 64 -8.46 -1.38 2.59
N TYR A 65 -7.28 -1.66 2.04
CA TYR A 65 -6.40 -0.64 1.50
C TYR A 65 -7.05 0.13 0.34
N LEU A 66 -7.68 -0.60 -0.60
CA LEU A 66 -8.45 0.02 -1.70
C LEU A 66 -9.58 0.89 -1.18
N LYS A 67 -10.39 0.37 -0.25
CA LYS A 67 -11.51 1.11 0.31
C LYS A 67 -11.05 2.42 0.95
N ASN A 68 -10.00 2.38 1.78
CA ASN A 68 -9.42 3.57 2.40
C ASN A 68 -8.87 4.55 1.35
N SER A 69 -8.31 4.05 0.25
CA SER A 69 -7.79 4.91 -0.82
C SER A 69 -8.89 5.66 -1.59
N MET A 70 -10.14 5.18 -1.57
CA MET A 70 -11.29 5.91 -2.13
C MET A 70 -11.83 7.01 -1.23
N GLU A 71 -11.79 6.77 0.09
CA GLU A 71 -12.29 7.73 1.08
C GLU A 71 -11.34 8.93 1.25
N GLY A 72 -10.09 8.82 0.79
CA GLY A 72 -9.08 9.90 0.77
C GLY A 72 -9.01 10.69 -0.54
N GLU A 73 -7.98 11.53 -0.69
CA GLU A 73 -7.74 12.29 -1.93
C GLU A 73 -7.60 11.35 -3.15
N SER A 74 -8.35 11.63 -4.22
CA SER A 74 -8.48 10.78 -5.42
C SER A 74 -7.15 10.41 -6.09
N HIS A 75 -6.14 11.28 -6.00
CA HIS A 75 -4.80 11.03 -6.55
C HIS A 75 -4.10 9.83 -5.89
N ASN A 76 -4.50 9.42 -4.67
CA ASN A 76 -3.92 8.26 -3.99
C ASN A 76 -4.50 6.93 -4.49
N MET A 77 -5.73 6.88 -5.00
CA MET A 77 -6.38 5.62 -5.38
C MET A 77 -5.72 4.98 -6.61
N LEU A 78 -5.43 5.77 -7.64
CA LEU A 78 -4.79 5.28 -8.86
C LEU A 78 -3.40 4.70 -8.56
N ASP A 79 -2.63 5.35 -7.69
CA ASP A 79 -1.33 4.84 -7.25
C ASP A 79 -1.45 3.50 -6.53
N VAL A 80 -2.42 3.36 -5.62
CA VAL A 80 -2.68 2.09 -4.92
C VAL A 80 -3.08 0.98 -5.90
N LEU A 81 -3.99 1.29 -6.83
CA LEU A 81 -4.41 0.35 -7.88
C LEU A 81 -3.24 -0.11 -8.74
N LEU A 82 -2.38 0.80 -9.20
CA LEU A 82 -1.21 0.48 -10.01
C LEU A 82 -0.22 -0.43 -9.28
N HIS A 83 -0.04 -0.25 -7.97
CA HIS A 83 0.78 -1.15 -7.18
C HIS A 83 0.11 -2.52 -6.98
N MET A 84 -1.19 -2.55 -6.70
CA MET A 84 -1.94 -3.80 -6.52
C MET A 84 -2.04 -4.65 -7.79
N LEU A 85 -2.06 -4.03 -8.97
CA LEU A 85 -1.99 -4.74 -10.25
C LEU A 85 -0.69 -5.54 -10.42
N LYS A 86 0.38 -5.20 -9.68
CA LYS A 86 1.65 -5.94 -9.65
C LYS A 86 1.68 -7.04 -8.57
N ASN A 87 0.66 -7.13 -7.72
CA ASN A 87 0.51 -8.19 -6.73
C ASN A 87 -0.36 -9.32 -7.33
N ASP A 88 0.08 -10.58 -7.22
CA ASP A 88 -0.61 -11.73 -7.81
C ASP A 88 -2.04 -11.94 -7.28
N ILE A 89 -2.27 -11.62 -6.00
CA ILE A 89 -3.59 -11.65 -5.36
C ILE A 89 -4.31 -10.32 -5.61
N GLY A 90 -3.58 -9.21 -5.45
CA GLY A 90 -4.10 -7.86 -5.57
C GLY A 90 -4.66 -7.52 -6.93
N ARG A 91 -4.11 -8.07 -8.03
CA ARG A 91 -4.60 -7.81 -9.39
C ARG A 91 -6.06 -8.21 -9.58
N HIS A 92 -6.48 -9.31 -8.98
CA HIS A 92 -7.85 -9.81 -9.11
C HIS A 92 -8.81 -8.91 -8.32
N ILE A 93 -8.44 -8.58 -7.08
CA ILE A 93 -9.20 -7.69 -6.20
C ILE A 93 -9.32 -6.29 -6.83
N ALA A 94 -8.22 -5.73 -7.33
CA ALA A 94 -8.18 -4.41 -7.96
C ALA A 94 -9.06 -4.37 -9.23
N TRP A 95 -9.03 -5.43 -10.04
CA TRP A 95 -9.88 -5.52 -11.22
C TRP A 95 -11.37 -5.61 -10.89
N ASP A 96 -11.73 -6.42 -9.89
CA ASP A 96 -13.12 -6.53 -9.44
C ASP A 96 -13.63 -5.21 -8.85
N PHE A 97 -12.81 -4.55 -8.05
CA PHE A 97 -13.09 -3.23 -7.49
C PHE A 97 -13.30 -2.16 -8.56
N LEU A 98 -12.42 -2.12 -9.58
CA LEU A 98 -12.54 -1.19 -10.70
C LEU A 98 -13.86 -1.36 -11.46
N LYS A 99 -14.28 -2.60 -11.71
CA LYS A 99 -15.58 -2.86 -12.37
C LYS A 99 -16.75 -2.39 -11.52
N GLU A 100 -16.71 -2.66 -10.22
CA GLU A 100 -17.77 -2.26 -9.28
C GLU A 100 -17.88 -0.73 -9.20
N LYS A 101 -16.75 -0.03 -9.17
CA LYS A 101 -16.66 1.43 -8.96
C LYS A 101 -16.55 2.24 -10.24
N TRP A 102 -16.63 1.59 -11.40
CA TRP A 102 -16.40 2.22 -12.70
C TRP A 102 -17.23 3.50 -12.91
N HIS A 103 -18.52 3.47 -12.57
CA HIS A 103 -19.39 4.63 -12.70
C HIS A 103 -18.94 5.81 -11.83
N GLU A 104 -18.63 5.57 -10.55
CA GLU A 104 -18.14 6.61 -9.62
C GLU A 104 -16.79 7.21 -10.05
N LEU A 105 -15.95 6.41 -10.72
CA LEU A 105 -14.63 6.83 -11.20
C LEU A 105 -14.67 7.57 -12.53
N ASN A 106 -15.61 7.22 -13.41
CA ASN A 106 -15.72 7.81 -14.75
C ASN A 106 -16.56 9.10 -14.77
N ASP A 107 -17.29 9.39 -13.68
CA ASP A 107 -18.10 10.61 -13.52
C ASP A 107 -17.32 11.77 -12.85
N LYS A 108 -16.09 11.53 -12.38
CA LYS A 108 -15.15 12.55 -11.88
C LYS A 108 -14.21 13.04 -12.96
#